data_AF-A0A8J6HIT1-F1
#
_entry.id   AF-A0A8J6HIT1-F1
#
_cell.length_a   1.000
_cell.length_b   1.000
_cell.length_c   1.000
_cell.angle_alpha   90.00
_cell.angle_beta   90.00
_cell.angle_gamma   90.00
#
_symmetry.space_group_name_H-M   'P 1'
#
loop_
_entity.id
_entity.type
_entity.pdbx_description
1 polymer ?
#
loop_
_entity_poly.entity_id
_entity_poly.type
_entity_poly.pdbx_seq_one_letter_code
_entity_poly.pdbx_strand_id
1 'polypeptide(L)'
;MASDNEASCESDPNFAVICAFMEKFGVTCGLASIDFLELQEMLENTQEVPQELIDLHIKLLRKSRKTVSNERWEKAIIKFCHGFCVQDAWEIERFGYKKARLSSKLRVLKELLEMQFDYNARFKAEINKMSAEELRSQPLGKDKQGHAYWFQNDNNCQIRVYKEDPDEETWILVANDDEGQRGSRFFDTRVEQRRLQGQFGIGHQRRRQQQFSRETDNRHGSGGFLLVRFQ
;
A
#
# COMPACT_ATOMS: atom_id res chain seq x y z
N MET A 1 23.25 0.09 -26.24
CA MET A 1 23.18 0.50 -24.82
C MET A 1 21.72 0.53 -24.48
N ALA A 2 21.23 -0.46 -23.73
CA ALA A 2 19.87 -0.43 -23.21
C ALA A 2 19.87 0.66 -22.13
N SER A 3 18.95 1.63 -22.22
CA SER A 3 18.73 2.53 -21.11
C SER A 3 18.29 1.66 -19.93
N ASP A 4 19.13 1.57 -18.90
CA ASP A 4 18.71 1.05 -17.61
C ASP A 4 17.54 1.92 -17.19
N ASN A 5 16.33 1.39 -17.37
CA ASN A 5 15.13 1.97 -16.79
C ASN A 5 15.35 1.78 -15.28
N GLU A 6 15.88 2.81 -14.62
CA GLU A 6 16.19 2.77 -13.20
C GLU A 6 14.90 2.36 -12.49
N ALA A 7 14.90 1.16 -11.91
CA ALA A 7 13.74 0.66 -11.19
C ALA A 7 13.47 1.64 -10.04
N SER A 8 12.35 2.36 -10.11
CA SER A 8 11.93 3.30 -9.07
C SER A 8 10.64 2.83 -8.41
N CYS A 9 10.48 3.18 -7.13
CA CYS A 9 9.30 2.94 -6.32
C CYS A 9 8.03 3.43 -7.02
N GLU A 10 8.08 4.57 -7.70
CA GLU A 10 6.93 5.17 -8.37
C GLU A 10 6.35 4.30 -9.49
N SER A 11 7.21 3.48 -10.11
CA SER A 11 6.86 2.58 -11.20
C SER A 11 6.45 1.17 -10.74
N ASP A 12 6.58 0.85 -9.45
CA ASP A 12 6.31 -0.48 -8.92
C ASP A 12 4.97 -0.50 -8.16
N PRO A 13 3.99 -1.34 -8.57
CA PRO A 13 2.67 -1.37 -7.94
C PRO A 13 2.71 -1.79 -6.47
N ASN A 14 3.76 -2.51 -6.02
CA ASN A 14 3.90 -2.88 -4.61
C ASN A 14 4.12 -1.63 -3.74
N PHE A 15 4.75 -0.57 -4.28
CA PHE A 15 4.93 0.67 -3.54
C PHE A 15 3.58 1.38 -3.29
N ALA A 16 2.71 1.41 -4.29
CA ALA A 16 1.34 1.94 -4.13
C ALA A 16 0.55 1.18 -3.05
N VAL A 17 0.73 -0.15 -2.97
CA VAL A 17 0.13 -0.99 -1.92
C VAL A 17 0.70 -0.67 -0.54
N ILE A 18 2.01 -0.47 -0.44
CA ILE A 18 2.69 -0.07 0.81
C ILE A 18 2.16 1.30 1.28
N CYS A 19 2.13 2.30 0.40
CA CYS A 19 1.63 3.64 0.70
C CYS A 19 0.17 3.60 1.20
N ALA A 20 -0.70 2.87 0.50
CA ALA A 20 -2.10 2.70 0.91
C ALA A 20 -2.24 2.05 2.30
N PHE A 21 -1.40 1.06 2.62
CA PHE A 21 -1.38 0.47 3.96
C PHE A 21 -0.91 1.49 5.00
N MET A 22 0.18 2.21 4.73
CA MET A 22 0.75 3.18 5.67
C MET A 22 -0.25 4.30 5.99
N GLU A 23 -0.91 4.84 4.98
CA GLU A 23 -1.96 5.87 5.11
C GLU A 23 -3.13 5.37 5.98
N LYS A 24 -3.67 4.20 5.65
CA LYS A 24 -4.94 3.73 6.24
C LYS A 24 -4.76 3.01 7.56
N PHE A 25 -3.68 2.24 7.69
CA PHE A 25 -3.50 1.25 8.75
C PHE A 25 -2.23 1.46 9.56
N GLY A 26 -1.32 2.36 9.15
CA GLY A 26 -0.05 2.60 9.84
C GLY A 26 -0.23 2.88 11.33
N VAL A 27 -1.12 3.83 11.68
CA VAL A 27 -1.41 4.19 13.07
C VAL A 27 -2.01 3.02 13.87
N THR A 28 -2.99 2.32 13.31
CA THR A 28 -3.64 1.15 13.96
C THR A 28 -2.67 -0.02 14.13
N CYS A 29 -1.75 -0.19 13.18
CA CYS A 29 -0.66 -1.16 13.25
C CYS A 29 0.45 -0.72 14.24
N GLY A 30 0.38 0.52 14.71
CA GLY A 30 1.31 1.14 15.64
C GLY A 30 2.63 1.53 15.01
N LEU A 31 2.69 1.76 13.71
CA LEU A 31 3.87 2.22 12.96
C LEU A 31 4.14 3.71 13.20
N ALA A 32 5.39 4.13 13.00
CA ALA A 32 5.73 5.56 12.98
C ALA A 32 5.15 6.19 11.71
N SER A 33 4.85 7.49 11.77
CA SER A 33 4.50 8.27 10.59
C SER A 33 5.77 8.51 9.78
N ILE A 34 5.95 7.76 8.71
CA ILE A 34 7.03 7.92 7.72
C ILE A 34 6.36 8.52 6.49
N ASP A 35 6.93 9.59 5.93
CA ASP A 35 6.41 10.17 4.69
C ASP A 35 6.80 9.32 3.47
N PHE A 36 6.05 9.44 2.37
CA PHE A 36 6.23 8.56 1.22
C PHE A 36 7.53 8.85 0.48
N LEU A 37 8.02 10.08 0.49
CA LEU A 37 9.29 10.44 -0.12
C LEU A 37 10.46 9.86 0.68
N GLU A 38 10.44 10.02 2.00
CA GLU A 38 11.42 9.45 2.91
C GLU A 38 11.44 7.92 2.79
N LEU A 39 10.27 7.27 2.75
CA LEU A 39 10.20 5.82 2.55
C LEU A 39 10.80 5.39 1.20
N GLN A 40 10.51 6.14 0.14
CA GLN A 40 11.08 5.90 -1.18
C GLN A 40 12.61 6.03 -1.16
N GLU A 41 13.13 7.13 -0.63
CA GLU A 41 14.58 7.37 -0.48
C GLU A 41 15.27 6.26 0.31
N MET A 42 14.67 5.82 1.42
CA MET A 42 15.21 4.72 2.23
C MET A 42 15.28 3.39 1.47
N LEU A 43 14.30 3.10 0.60
CA LEU A 43 14.21 1.86 -0.17
C LEU A 43 15.14 1.86 -1.40
N GLU A 44 15.25 3.00 -2.07
CA GLU A 44 16.10 3.19 -3.26
C GLU A 44 17.59 3.33 -2.90
N ASN A 45 17.92 3.68 -1.64
CA ASN A 45 19.30 3.76 -1.18
C ASN A 45 20.03 2.39 -1.27
N THR A 46 21.15 2.39 -1.98
CA THR A 46 22.04 1.21 -2.17
C THR A 46 23.38 1.33 -1.43
N GLN A 47 23.65 2.49 -0.82
CA GLN A 47 24.89 2.77 -0.08
C GLN A 47 24.81 2.28 1.37
N GLU A 48 23.64 2.41 2.00
CA GLU A 48 23.31 1.92 3.33
C GLU A 48 21.83 1.58 3.47
N VAL A 49 21.46 0.90 4.56
CA VAL A 49 20.05 0.69 4.92
C VAL A 49 19.79 1.58 6.14
N PRO A 50 18.98 2.64 6.02
CA PRO A 50 18.70 3.53 7.13
C PRO A 50 18.14 2.78 8.34
N GLN A 51 18.56 3.20 9.55
CA GLN A 51 18.18 2.52 10.80
C GLN A 51 16.66 2.49 11.01
N GLU A 52 15.96 3.52 10.56
CA GLU A 52 14.49 3.58 10.59
C GLU A 52 13.82 2.48 9.77
N LEU A 53 14.32 2.20 8.57
CA LEU A 53 13.83 1.10 7.73
C LEU A 53 14.13 -0.27 8.38
N ILE A 54 15.29 -0.41 9.03
CA ILE A 54 15.63 -1.62 9.80
C ILE A 54 14.64 -1.81 10.96
N ASP A 55 14.35 -0.75 11.71
CA ASP A 55 13.44 -0.80 12.85
C ASP A 55 11.99 -1.08 12.42
N LEU A 56 11.56 -0.54 11.29
CA LEU A 56 10.29 -0.87 10.65
C LEU A 56 10.20 -2.39 10.36
N HIS A 57 11.21 -2.95 9.69
CA HIS A 57 11.26 -4.40 9.38
C HIS A 57 11.23 -5.27 10.64
N ILE A 58 12.05 -4.92 11.64
CA ILE A 58 12.09 -5.64 12.91
C ILE A 58 10.72 -5.60 13.60
N LYS A 59 10.08 -4.43 13.61
CA LYS A 59 8.77 -4.24 14.24
C LYS A 59 7.69 -5.08 13.58
N LEU A 60 7.66 -5.13 12.25
CA LEU A 60 6.71 -5.96 11.50
C LEU A 60 6.99 -7.46 11.71
N LEU A 61 8.25 -7.88 11.63
CA LEU A 61 8.66 -9.27 11.85
C LEU A 61 8.33 -9.78 13.26
N ARG A 62 8.46 -8.93 14.29
CA ARG A 62 8.19 -9.30 15.68
C ARG A 62 6.75 -9.76 15.95
N LYS A 63 5.84 -9.51 15.00
CA LYS A 63 4.43 -9.87 15.08
C LYS A 63 4.17 -11.34 14.73
N SER A 64 4.97 -11.94 13.84
CA SER A 64 4.93 -13.39 13.55
C SER A 64 6.08 -14.17 14.20
N ARG A 65 7.22 -13.51 14.48
CA ARG A 65 8.43 -14.14 15.05
C ARG A 65 8.84 -13.45 16.35
N LYS A 66 8.78 -14.17 17.47
CA LYS A 66 8.86 -13.60 18.83
C LYS A 66 10.16 -12.84 19.15
N THR A 67 11.28 -13.12 18.48
CA THR A 67 12.56 -12.44 18.74
C THR A 67 13.32 -12.12 17.46
N VAL A 68 13.40 -10.83 17.12
CA VAL A 68 14.29 -10.29 16.09
C VAL A 68 15.10 -9.17 16.73
N SER A 69 16.43 -9.33 16.76
CA SER A 69 17.36 -8.29 17.23
C SER A 69 17.84 -7.43 16.07
N ASN A 70 18.36 -6.24 16.39
CA ASN A 70 18.94 -5.34 15.39
C ASN A 70 20.08 -6.01 14.62
N GLU A 71 20.94 -6.81 15.25
CA GLU A 71 22.03 -7.51 14.53
C GLU A 71 21.58 -8.66 13.61
N ARG A 72 20.36 -9.19 13.81
CA ARG A 72 19.89 -10.42 13.14
C ARG A 72 18.69 -10.19 12.22
N TRP A 73 18.29 -8.93 12.04
CA TRP A 73 17.12 -8.56 11.24
C TRP A 73 17.19 -9.10 9.82
N GLU A 74 18.34 -9.00 9.17
CA GLU A 74 18.52 -9.44 7.79
C GLU A 74 18.38 -10.95 7.64
N LYS A 75 18.94 -11.73 8.58
CA LYS A 75 18.70 -13.19 8.65
C LYS A 75 17.24 -13.53 8.89
N ALA A 76 16.53 -12.72 9.68
CA ALA A 76 15.10 -12.90 9.90
C ALA A 76 14.27 -12.58 8.64
N ILE A 77 14.67 -11.58 7.85
CA ILE A 77 14.11 -11.27 6.54
C ILE A 77 14.32 -12.44 5.58
N ILE A 78 15.55 -12.94 5.42
CA ILE A 78 15.83 -14.09 4.54
C ILE A 78 14.94 -15.29 4.91
N LYS A 79 14.84 -15.61 6.21
CA LYS A 79 13.97 -16.69 6.70
C LYS A 79 12.49 -16.41 6.46
N PHE A 80 12.07 -15.16 6.46
CA PHE A 80 10.72 -14.76 6.09
C PHE A 80 10.47 -14.93 4.60
N CYS A 81 11.40 -14.48 3.73
CA CYS A 81 11.35 -14.65 2.28
C CYS A 81 11.19 -16.11 1.86
N HIS A 82 11.89 -17.05 2.51
CA HIS A 82 11.69 -18.49 2.22
C HIS A 82 10.24 -18.98 2.38
N GLY A 83 9.39 -18.26 3.12
CA GLY A 83 7.97 -18.59 3.27
C GLY A 83 7.08 -18.14 2.13
N PHE A 84 7.49 -17.16 1.31
CA PHE A 84 6.65 -16.60 0.24
C PHE A 84 7.36 -16.50 -1.12
N CYS A 85 8.66 -16.19 -1.16
CA CYS A 85 9.46 -16.13 -2.39
C CYS A 85 10.90 -16.57 -2.15
N VAL A 86 11.24 -17.77 -2.65
CA VAL A 86 12.59 -18.32 -2.56
C VAL A 86 13.60 -17.46 -3.33
N GLN A 87 13.21 -16.88 -4.48
CA GLN A 87 14.11 -16.03 -5.27
C GLN A 87 14.54 -14.79 -4.49
N ASP A 88 13.62 -14.11 -3.80
CA ASP A 88 13.95 -12.94 -2.98
C ASP A 88 14.84 -13.34 -1.78
N ALA A 89 14.63 -14.53 -1.22
CA ALA A 89 15.49 -15.05 -0.15
C ALA A 89 16.95 -15.21 -0.62
N TRP A 90 17.14 -15.82 -1.79
CA TRP A 90 18.46 -16.04 -2.38
C TRP A 90 19.15 -14.74 -2.80
N GLU A 91 18.39 -13.79 -3.36
CA GLU A 91 18.89 -12.45 -3.71
C GLU A 91 19.47 -11.76 -2.47
N ILE A 92 18.69 -11.72 -1.38
CA ILE A 92 19.10 -11.06 -0.13
C ILE A 92 20.25 -11.83 0.54
N GLU A 93 20.23 -13.17 0.53
CA GLU A 93 21.32 -13.98 1.08
C GLU A 93 22.64 -13.75 0.34
N ARG A 94 22.58 -13.57 -0.99
CA ARG A 94 23.76 -13.40 -1.85
C ARG A 94 24.33 -11.98 -1.85
N PHE A 95 23.46 -10.97 -1.93
CA PHE A 95 23.88 -9.58 -2.13
C PHE A 95 23.71 -8.71 -0.88
N GLY A 96 22.97 -9.20 0.11
CA GLY A 96 22.50 -8.45 1.26
C GLY A 96 21.30 -7.55 0.93
N TYR A 97 20.47 -7.25 1.93
CA TYR A 97 19.25 -6.44 1.74
C TYR A 97 19.55 -5.09 1.08
N LYS A 98 20.67 -4.48 1.47
CA LYS A 98 21.16 -3.21 0.93
C LYS A 98 21.26 -3.18 -0.60
N LYS A 99 21.82 -4.23 -1.19
CA LYS A 99 22.09 -4.34 -2.63
C LYS A 99 21.08 -5.21 -3.37
N ALA A 100 20.06 -5.72 -2.68
CA ALA A 100 18.97 -6.46 -3.31
C ALA A 100 18.21 -5.54 -4.28
N ARG A 101 17.62 -6.13 -5.32
CA ARG A 101 16.73 -5.42 -6.25
C ARG A 101 15.63 -4.68 -5.51
N LEU A 102 15.28 -3.48 -5.99
CA LEU A 102 14.21 -2.68 -5.41
C LEU A 102 12.89 -3.44 -5.35
N SER A 103 12.53 -4.17 -6.42
CA SER A 103 11.32 -4.99 -6.45
C SER A 103 11.30 -6.08 -5.37
N SER A 104 12.45 -6.67 -5.03
CA SER A 104 12.56 -7.61 -3.90
C SER A 104 12.38 -6.89 -2.57
N LYS A 105 12.98 -5.71 -2.36
CA LYS A 105 12.80 -4.90 -1.14
C LYS A 105 11.33 -4.52 -0.93
N LEU A 106 10.66 -4.07 -2.00
CA LEU A 106 9.25 -3.69 -2.01
C LEU A 106 8.34 -4.89 -1.72
N ARG A 107 8.56 -6.02 -2.38
CA ARG A 107 7.77 -7.23 -2.13
C ARG A 107 7.92 -7.68 -0.68
N VAL A 108 9.14 -7.70 -0.14
CA VAL A 108 9.38 -8.02 1.28
C VAL A 108 8.59 -7.11 2.21
N LEU A 109 8.66 -5.79 2.01
CA LEU A 109 7.95 -4.84 2.86
C LEU A 109 6.44 -4.99 2.75
N LYS A 110 5.90 -5.12 1.53
CA LYS A 110 4.48 -5.41 1.29
C LYS A 110 4.05 -6.64 2.09
N GLU A 111 4.70 -7.79 1.90
CA GLU A 111 4.33 -9.03 2.57
C GLU A 111 4.42 -8.92 4.10
N LEU A 112 5.39 -8.16 4.64
CA LEU A 112 5.50 -7.86 6.06
C LEU A 112 4.32 -7.03 6.60
N LEU A 113 3.75 -6.15 5.78
CA LEU A 113 2.55 -5.37 6.12
C LEU A 113 1.29 -6.24 5.99
N GLU A 114 1.18 -7.08 4.96
CA GLU A 114 0.00 -7.95 4.79
C GLU A 114 -0.13 -8.97 5.93
N MET A 115 0.99 -9.54 6.37
CA MET A 115 0.99 -10.50 7.47
C MET A 115 0.50 -9.88 8.80
N GLN A 116 0.41 -8.56 8.92
CA GLN A 116 -0.17 -7.92 10.10
C GLN A 116 -1.64 -8.29 10.27
N PHE A 117 -2.39 -8.46 9.17
CA PHE A 117 -3.80 -8.88 9.22
C PHE A 117 -3.98 -10.29 9.81
N ASP A 118 -2.96 -11.14 9.69
CA ASP A 118 -3.01 -12.53 10.17
C ASP A 118 -2.44 -12.67 11.60
N TYR A 119 -1.30 -12.05 11.88
CA TYR A 119 -0.52 -12.33 13.10
C TYR A 119 -0.58 -11.22 14.17
N ASN A 120 -0.96 -9.99 13.82
CA ASN A 120 -1.02 -8.89 14.78
C ASN A 120 -2.41 -8.82 15.42
N ALA A 121 -2.62 -9.63 16.47
CA ALA A 121 -3.94 -9.79 17.11
C ALA A 121 -4.59 -8.48 17.57
N ARG A 122 -3.81 -7.52 18.08
CA ARG A 122 -4.33 -6.20 18.49
C ARG A 122 -4.80 -5.39 17.29
N PHE A 123 -3.99 -5.34 16.24
CA PHE A 123 -4.36 -4.68 14.98
C PHE A 123 -5.63 -5.31 14.40
N LYS A 124 -5.67 -6.64 14.29
CA LYS A 124 -6.84 -7.39 13.80
C LYS A 124 -8.11 -7.10 14.61
N ALA A 125 -8.00 -7.00 15.94
CA ALA A 125 -9.13 -6.66 16.79
C ALA A 125 -9.69 -5.27 16.51
N GLU A 126 -8.86 -4.29 16.16
CA GLU A 126 -9.32 -2.96 15.75
C GLU A 126 -9.92 -2.98 14.33
N ILE A 127 -9.27 -3.66 13.38
CA ILE A 127 -9.79 -3.81 12.01
C ILE A 127 -11.17 -4.46 11.99
N ASN A 128 -11.39 -5.48 12.81
CA ASN A 128 -12.69 -6.18 12.89
C ASN A 128 -13.83 -5.32 13.45
N LYS A 129 -13.55 -4.15 14.03
CA LYS A 129 -14.59 -3.20 14.47
C LYS A 129 -15.04 -2.28 13.34
N MET A 130 -14.25 -2.18 12.27
CA MET A 130 -14.55 -1.32 11.14
C MET A 130 -15.55 -1.99 10.21
N SER A 131 -16.43 -1.18 9.63
CA SER A 131 -17.35 -1.61 8.59
C SER A 131 -16.60 -1.90 7.28
N ALA A 132 -17.23 -2.71 6.42
CA ALA A 132 -16.68 -3.01 5.10
C ALA A 132 -16.58 -1.75 4.20
N GLU A 133 -17.32 -0.69 4.50
CA GLU A 133 -17.23 0.59 3.80
C GLU A 133 -15.97 1.37 4.24
N GLU A 134 -15.70 1.42 5.55
CA GLU A 134 -14.50 2.07 6.09
C GLU A 134 -13.21 1.35 5.66
N LEU A 135 -13.27 0.03 5.49
CA LEU A 135 -12.13 -0.80 5.09
C LEU A 135 -11.81 -0.71 3.59
N ARG A 136 -12.80 -0.40 2.75
CA ARG A 136 -12.58 -0.26 1.31
C ARG A 136 -12.16 1.16 0.96
N SER A 137 -11.05 1.29 0.25
CA SER A 137 -10.74 2.54 -0.43
C SER A 137 -11.64 2.65 -1.66
N GLN A 138 -12.16 3.83 -1.94
CA GLN A 138 -12.94 4.09 -3.15
C GLN A 138 -12.08 4.83 -4.15
N PRO A 139 -12.15 4.49 -5.45
CA PRO A 139 -11.48 5.29 -6.46
C PRO A 139 -12.06 6.70 -6.49
N LEU A 140 -11.24 7.68 -6.89
CA LEU A 140 -11.66 9.03 -7.24
C LEU A 140 -12.76 9.02 -8.32
N GLY A 141 -12.71 8.05 -9.22
CA GLY A 141 -13.66 7.86 -10.29
C GLY A 141 -13.11 6.93 -11.38
N LYS A 142 -13.88 6.77 -12.46
CA LYS A 142 -13.46 6.05 -13.66
C LYS A 142 -13.45 6.96 -14.88
N ASP A 143 -12.54 6.71 -15.82
CA ASP A 143 -12.59 7.38 -17.13
C ASP A 143 -13.56 6.69 -18.10
N LYS A 144 -13.66 7.23 -19.33
CA LYS A 144 -14.54 6.69 -20.38
C LYS A 144 -14.16 5.28 -20.83
N GLN A 145 -12.93 4.87 -20.60
CA GLN A 145 -12.42 3.54 -20.94
C GLN A 145 -12.59 2.55 -19.77
N GLY A 146 -13.06 3.02 -18.62
CA GLY A 146 -13.34 2.19 -17.45
C GLY A 146 -12.17 2.08 -16.46
N HIS A 147 -11.03 2.72 -16.74
CA HIS A 147 -9.89 2.73 -15.83
C HIS A 147 -10.24 3.50 -14.55
N ALA A 148 -9.87 2.95 -13.40
CA ALA A 148 -10.11 3.57 -12.11
C ALA A 148 -8.94 4.46 -11.70
N TYR A 149 -9.23 5.58 -11.04
CA TYR A 149 -8.21 6.51 -10.56
C TYR A 149 -8.22 6.50 -9.03
N TRP A 150 -7.06 6.39 -8.43
CA TRP A 150 -6.89 6.24 -6.99
C TRP A 150 -6.04 7.37 -6.46
N PHE A 151 -6.41 7.87 -5.28
CA PHE A 151 -5.74 8.97 -4.61
C PHE A 151 -5.10 8.45 -3.35
N GLN A 152 -3.87 8.89 -3.10
CA GLN A 152 -3.16 8.68 -1.86
C GLN A 152 -2.58 10.02 -1.43
N ASN A 153 -2.60 10.27 -0.13
CA ASN A 153 -1.82 11.34 0.47
C ASN A 153 -1.17 10.91 1.78
N ASP A 154 -0.03 11.53 2.09
CA ASP A 154 0.62 11.36 3.38
C ASP A 154 0.44 12.59 4.28
N ASN A 155 0.99 12.49 5.49
CA ASN A 155 0.93 13.56 6.48
C ASN A 155 1.69 14.83 6.06
N ASN A 156 2.59 14.73 5.08
CA ASN A 156 3.36 15.85 4.52
C ASN A 156 2.66 16.46 3.29
N CYS A 157 1.42 16.05 3.02
CA CYS A 157 0.63 16.50 1.87
C CYS A 157 1.23 16.10 0.51
N GLN A 158 2.10 15.08 0.46
CA GLN A 158 2.44 14.51 -0.84
C GLN A 158 1.19 13.89 -1.44
N ILE A 159 0.85 14.29 -2.66
CA ILE A 159 -0.29 13.77 -3.39
C ILE A 159 0.22 12.78 -4.42
N ARG A 160 -0.42 11.61 -4.52
CA ARG A 160 -0.19 10.63 -5.58
C ARG A 160 -1.51 10.21 -6.21
N VAL A 161 -1.55 10.16 -7.54
CA VAL A 161 -2.70 9.68 -8.31
C VAL A 161 -2.27 8.49 -9.15
N TYR A 162 -2.90 7.34 -8.92
CA TYR A 162 -2.66 6.12 -9.68
C TYR A 162 -3.82 5.82 -10.62
N LYS A 163 -3.51 5.38 -11.83
CA LYS A 163 -4.45 4.81 -12.78
C LYS A 163 -4.35 3.29 -12.72
N GLU A 164 -5.46 2.63 -12.44
CA GLU A 164 -5.60 1.18 -12.47
C GLU A 164 -6.15 0.74 -13.83
N ASP A 165 -5.45 -0.18 -14.48
CA ASP A 165 -5.92 -0.92 -15.64
C ASP A 165 -6.42 -2.30 -15.19
N PRO A 166 -7.74 -2.55 -15.19
CA PRO A 166 -8.28 -3.82 -14.73
C PRO A 166 -7.99 -4.97 -15.69
N ASP A 167 -7.73 -4.71 -16.97
CA ASP A 167 -7.47 -5.74 -17.97
C ASP A 167 -6.00 -6.18 -17.93
N GLU A 168 -5.08 -5.25 -17.67
CA GLU A 168 -3.65 -5.54 -17.52
C GLU A 168 -3.23 -5.85 -16.07
N GLU A 169 -4.13 -5.69 -15.09
CA GLU A 169 -3.84 -5.77 -13.65
C GLU A 169 -2.68 -4.85 -13.22
N THR A 170 -2.54 -3.69 -13.88
CA THR A 170 -1.45 -2.73 -13.63
C THR A 170 -1.94 -1.48 -12.91
N TRP A 171 -1.02 -0.87 -12.15
CA TRP A 171 -1.21 0.42 -11.49
C TRP A 171 -0.07 1.34 -11.90
N ILE A 172 -0.41 2.50 -12.46
CA ILE A 172 0.56 3.45 -13.01
C ILE A 172 0.39 4.79 -12.31
N LEU A 173 1.46 5.36 -11.77
CA LEU A 173 1.44 6.72 -11.24
C LEU A 173 1.25 7.71 -12.39
N VAL A 174 0.20 8.53 -12.33
CA VAL A 174 -0.15 9.51 -13.37
C VAL A 174 -0.05 10.96 -12.91
N ALA A 175 0.15 11.19 -11.60
CA ALA A 175 0.49 12.49 -11.05
C ALA A 175 1.11 12.35 -9.65
N ASN A 176 2.10 13.18 -9.34
CA ASN A 176 2.64 13.40 -8.00
C ASN A 176 2.89 14.90 -7.74
N ASP A 177 3.30 15.27 -6.52
CA ASP A 177 3.55 16.66 -6.12
C ASP A 177 4.71 17.32 -6.89
N ASP A 178 5.71 16.54 -7.33
CA ASP A 178 6.82 17.04 -8.16
C ASP A 178 6.37 17.49 -9.56
N GLU A 179 5.30 16.90 -10.09
CA GLU A 179 4.65 17.35 -11.34
C GLU A 179 3.53 18.39 -11.13
N GLY A 180 3.27 18.77 -9.88
CA GLY A 180 2.10 19.52 -9.41
C GLY A 180 1.87 20.91 -10.00
N GLN A 181 2.89 21.53 -10.63
CA GLN A 181 2.70 22.81 -11.32
C GLN A 181 1.84 22.72 -12.60
N ARG A 182 1.56 21.53 -13.14
CA ARG A 182 0.60 21.35 -14.24
C ARG A 182 -0.75 20.73 -13.82
N GLY A 183 -0.78 19.94 -12.75
CA GLY A 183 -1.97 19.23 -12.27
C GLY A 183 -2.96 20.09 -11.45
N SER A 184 -2.51 21.23 -10.91
CA SER A 184 -3.31 22.11 -10.04
C SER A 184 -4.64 22.57 -10.68
N ARG A 185 -4.74 22.65 -12.02
CA ARG A 185 -5.99 23.03 -12.72
C ARG A 185 -7.09 21.95 -12.73
N PHE A 186 -6.78 20.69 -12.42
CA PHE A 186 -7.79 19.61 -12.41
C PHE A 186 -8.44 19.38 -11.05
N PHE A 187 -7.72 19.67 -9.95
CA PHE A 187 -8.15 19.28 -8.60
C PHE A 187 -8.82 20.39 -7.79
N ASP A 188 -8.58 21.66 -8.14
CA ASP A 188 -9.13 22.80 -7.39
C ASP A 188 -10.67 22.83 -7.39
N THR A 189 -11.33 22.29 -8.41
CA THR A 189 -12.80 22.38 -8.52
C THR A 189 -13.57 21.23 -7.84
N ARG A 190 -12.91 20.15 -7.40
CA ARG A 190 -13.60 18.96 -6.84
C ARG A 190 -13.22 18.57 -5.42
N VAL A 191 -12.02 18.92 -4.95
CA VAL A 191 -11.66 18.68 -3.53
C VAL A 191 -12.41 19.66 -2.62
N GLU A 192 -12.62 20.91 -3.06
CA GLU A 192 -13.53 21.85 -2.38
C GLU A 192 -14.98 21.36 -2.34
N GLN A 193 -15.47 20.68 -3.39
CA GLN A 193 -16.83 20.13 -3.40
C GLN A 193 -17.02 19.02 -2.36
N ARG A 194 -16.01 18.21 -2.05
CA ARG A 194 -16.11 17.19 -0.98
C ARG A 194 -15.98 17.80 0.43
N ARG A 195 -15.19 18.86 0.62
CA ARG A 195 -15.21 19.64 1.88
C ARG A 195 -16.55 20.34 2.12
N LEU A 196 -17.22 20.80 1.06
CA LEU A 196 -18.51 21.50 1.16
C LEU A 196 -19.73 20.55 1.26
N GLN A 197 -19.69 19.36 0.63
CA GLN A 197 -20.77 18.38 0.74
C GLN A 197 -20.79 17.62 2.08
N GLY A 198 -19.66 17.61 2.82
CA GLY A 198 -19.61 17.10 4.19
C GLY A 198 -20.26 18.00 5.26
N GLN A 199 -20.69 19.23 4.90
CA GLN A 199 -21.33 20.17 5.84
C GLN A 199 -22.85 20.35 5.63
N PHE A 200 -23.43 19.82 4.56
CA PHE A 200 -24.88 19.91 4.31
C PHE A 200 -25.46 18.54 3.96
N GLY A 201 -25.82 17.76 4.99
CA GLY A 201 -26.40 16.43 4.78
C GLY A 201 -27.00 15.76 6.03
N ILE A 202 -27.42 16.53 7.04
CA ILE A 202 -28.30 15.99 8.08
C ILE A 202 -29.73 16.12 7.54
N GLY A 203 -30.30 15.03 7.05
CA GLY A 203 -31.74 14.98 6.79
C GLY A 203 -32.17 14.01 5.70
N HIS A 204 -32.88 12.97 6.12
CA HIS A 204 -33.80 12.18 5.31
C HIS A 204 -33.21 11.28 4.20
N GLN A 205 -33.11 9.98 4.48
CA GLN A 205 -34.05 9.00 3.92
C GLN A 205 -33.82 7.60 4.50
N ARG A 206 -34.58 7.30 5.57
CA ARG A 206 -35.02 5.94 5.84
C ARG A 206 -35.98 5.51 4.72
N ARG A 207 -35.96 4.21 4.40
CA ARG A 207 -36.84 3.44 3.48
C ARG A 207 -36.30 3.25 2.07
N ARG A 208 -35.49 2.20 1.91
CA ARG A 208 -35.73 1.09 0.97
C ARG A 208 -34.66 0.00 1.16
N GLN A 209 -34.74 -0.70 2.28
CA GLN A 209 -34.31 -2.10 2.34
C GLN A 209 -35.54 -2.95 2.05
N GLN A 210 -35.50 -3.69 0.94
CA GLN A 210 -36.04 -5.04 0.76
C GLN A 210 -36.21 -5.26 -0.75
N GLN A 211 -35.27 -6.01 -1.32
CA GLN A 211 -35.41 -6.94 -2.46
C GLN A 211 -34.07 -6.97 -3.21
N PHE A 212 -33.22 -7.92 -2.85
CA PHE A 212 -32.80 -9.02 -3.72
C PHE A 212 -31.66 -9.75 -2.99
N SER A 213 -32.02 -10.85 -2.35
CA SER A 213 -31.06 -11.88 -1.93
C SER A 213 -31.05 -12.97 -3.00
N ARG A 214 -29.85 -13.54 -3.19
CA ARG A 214 -29.48 -14.73 -3.98
C ARG A 214 -29.15 -14.40 -5.44
N GLU A 215 -27.88 -14.54 -5.82
CA GLU A 215 -27.38 -15.77 -6.46
C GLU A 215 -25.84 -15.78 -6.62
N THR A 216 -25.22 -16.90 -6.20
CA THR A 216 -23.98 -17.55 -6.67
C THR A 216 -22.63 -16.82 -6.72
N ASP A 217 -21.82 -17.11 -5.71
CA ASP A 217 -20.57 -17.91 -5.73
C ASP A 217 -19.79 -18.16 -7.06
N ASN A 218 -18.47 -18.00 -6.91
CA ASN A 218 -17.35 -18.69 -7.58
C ASN A 218 -16.81 -18.18 -8.94
N ARG A 219 -15.64 -17.53 -8.92
CA ARG A 219 -14.47 -17.90 -9.76
C ARG A 219 -13.17 -17.20 -9.33
N HIS A 220 -12.10 -18.01 -9.29
CA HIS A 220 -10.71 -17.66 -9.01
C HIS A 220 -10.08 -16.88 -10.18
N GLY A 221 -9.33 -15.83 -9.86
CA GLY A 221 -8.46 -15.07 -10.76
C GLY A 221 -7.55 -14.18 -9.93
N SER A 222 -6.25 -14.36 -10.11
CA SER A 222 -5.14 -13.78 -9.35
C SER A 222 -5.04 -12.26 -9.49
N GLY A 223 -4.35 -11.56 -8.58
CA GLY A 223 -3.89 -10.17 -8.80
C GLY A 223 -4.42 -9.08 -7.86
N GLY A 224 -5.59 -9.23 -7.24
CA GLY A 224 -6.24 -8.19 -6.40
C GLY A 224 -5.88 -8.18 -4.91
N PHE A 225 -4.66 -8.57 -4.54
CA PHE A 225 -4.26 -8.75 -3.14
C PHE A 225 -3.72 -7.46 -2.50
N LEU A 226 -4.64 -6.51 -2.21
CA LEU A 226 -4.70 -5.83 -0.89
C LEU A 226 -6.02 -5.06 -0.67
N LEU A 227 -6.90 -4.95 -1.68
CA LEU A 227 -8.25 -4.39 -1.47
C LEU A 227 -9.37 -5.43 -1.41
N VAL A 228 -9.11 -6.69 -1.78
CA VAL A 228 -10.13 -7.75 -1.90
C VAL A 228 -9.96 -8.87 -0.86
N ARG A 229 -9.36 -8.58 0.30
CA ARG A 229 -9.46 -9.46 1.49
C ARG A 229 -10.46 -8.99 2.54
N PHE A 230 -11.48 -8.25 2.10
CA PHE A 230 -12.66 -7.93 2.89
C PHE A 230 -13.91 -8.61 2.30
N GLN A 231 -13.96 -9.94 2.44
CA GLN A 231 -15.19 -10.74 2.48
C GLN A 231 -15.00 -11.94 3.40
#